data_AF-A0A2T0YEB3-F1
#
_entry.id   AF-A0A2T0YEB3-F1
#
_cell.length_a   1.000
_cell.length_b   1.000
_cell.length_c   1.000
_cell.angle_alpha   90.00
_cell.angle_beta   90.00
_cell.angle_gamma   90.00
#
_symmetry.space_group_name_H-M   'P 1'
#
loop_
_entity.id
_entity.type
_entity.pdbx_description
1 polymer ?
#
loop_
_entity_poly.entity_id
_entity_poly.type
_entity_poly.pdbx_seq_one_letter_code
_entity_poly.pdbx_strand_id
1 'polypeptide(L)'
;MNNVIAIGSGIIGLAYARESATRAGAGSVSRETLGVLALDLFGGAYVNNTRACVRWYERAGQGRREHLVFAACHLHPLIVGATGQRDGERDNGMAWGLVHYGYMLLGTAVIRAFPARRRGLGAMLTAGGLVLDAVLGRSAAAPWFAWTYYPKLLLGHAAGSLWPDEYLGVDRWVASTRDTVYSESMRRTHDRPSPDGTLR
;
A
#
# COMPACT_ATOMS: atom_id res chain seq x y z
N MET A 1 -10.31 10.57 17.53
CA MET A 1 -9.90 9.20 17.90
C MET A 1 -8.88 8.60 16.92
N ASN A 2 -9.13 8.58 15.60
CA ASN A 2 -8.21 7.97 14.62
C ASN A 2 -6.79 8.56 14.60
N ASN A 3 -6.65 9.88 14.76
CA ASN A 3 -5.34 10.54 14.75
C ASN A 3 -4.48 10.13 15.95
N VAL A 4 -5.10 9.94 17.13
CA VAL A 4 -4.39 9.51 18.35
C VAL A 4 -3.85 8.09 18.18
N ILE A 5 -4.64 7.18 17.59
CA ILE A 5 -4.21 5.80 17.34
C ILE A 5 -3.12 5.77 16.26
N ALA A 6 -3.25 6.56 15.19
CA ALA A 6 -2.24 6.66 14.14
C ALA A 6 -0.89 7.18 14.68
N ILE A 7 -0.92 8.29 15.43
CA ILE A 7 0.29 8.86 16.03
C ILE A 7 0.87 7.92 17.08
N GLY A 8 0.02 7.37 17.96
CA GLY A 8 0.44 6.45 19.02
C GLY A 8 1.08 5.18 18.46
N SER A 9 0.48 4.53 17.46
CA SER A 9 1.05 3.36 16.80
C SER A 9 2.38 3.67 16.12
N GLY A 10 2.50 4.82 15.45
CA GLY A 10 3.76 5.27 14.88
C GLY A 10 4.87 5.47 15.93
N ILE A 11 4.57 6.16 17.04
CA ILE A 11 5.53 6.38 18.14
C ILE A 11 5.97 5.05 18.77
N ILE A 12 5.03 4.13 18.97
CA ILE A 12 5.33 2.77 19.46
C ILE A 12 6.25 2.04 18.48
N GLY A 13 5.96 2.13 17.18
CA GLY A 13 6.80 1.55 16.12
C GLY A 13 8.24 2.09 16.16
N LEU A 14 8.39 3.42 16.24
CA LEU A 14 9.69 4.08 16.37
C LEU A 14 10.47 3.57 17.58
N ALA A 15 9.84 3.52 18.76
CA ALA A 15 10.49 3.08 19.99
C ALA A 15 10.88 1.59 19.90
N TYR A 16 9.97 0.74 19.42
CA TYR A 16 10.23 -0.70 19.26
C TYR A 16 11.38 -0.97 18.30
N ALA A 17 11.43 -0.26 17.16
CA ALA A 17 12.47 -0.44 16.16
C ALA A 17 13.85 0.00 16.64
N ARG A 18 13.92 1.11 17.38
CA ARG A 18 15.19 1.56 17.99
C ARG A 18 15.69 0.55 19.01
N GLU A 19 14.80 0.01 19.83
CA GLU A 19 15.14 -1.01 20.83
C GLU A 19 15.59 -2.32 20.17
N SER A 20 14.86 -2.83 19.16
CA SER A 20 15.24 -4.06 18.45
C SER A 20 16.58 -3.91 17.74
N ALA A 21 16.81 -2.78 17.06
CA ALA A 21 18.07 -2.50 16.39
C ALA A 21 19.23 -2.37 17.38
N THR A 22 19.01 -1.74 18.54
CA THR A 22 20.05 -1.66 19.61
C THR A 22 20.40 -3.04 20.14
N ARG A 23 19.41 -3.89 20.42
CA ARG A 23 19.63 -5.28 20.87
C ARG A 23 20.35 -6.14 19.84
N ALA A 24 20.13 -5.87 18.55
CA ALA A 24 20.81 -6.54 17.45
C ALA A 24 22.23 -5.99 17.17
N GLY A 25 22.70 -4.99 17.93
CA GLY A 25 24.02 -4.39 17.73
C GLY A 25 24.12 -3.47 16.50
N ALA A 26 22.98 -2.99 15.97
CA ALA A 26 22.95 -2.13 14.80
C ALA A 26 23.64 -0.78 15.07
N GLY A 27 24.27 -0.23 14.02
CA GLY A 27 24.89 1.09 14.07
C GLY A 27 23.85 2.21 14.28
N SER A 28 24.27 3.37 14.77
CA SER A 28 23.37 4.51 15.02
C SER A 28 22.58 4.93 13.78
N VAL A 29 23.23 5.00 12.62
CA VAL A 29 22.58 5.34 11.34
C VAL A 29 21.48 4.35 10.98
N SER A 30 21.76 3.05 11.06
CA SER A 30 20.78 1.99 10.77
C SER A 30 19.64 2.03 11.77
N ARG A 31 19.93 2.20 13.06
CA ARG A 31 18.92 2.34 14.11
C ARG A 31 17.96 3.50 13.87
N GLU A 32 18.48 4.68 13.53
CA GLU A 32 17.62 5.84 13.23
C GLU A 32 16.83 5.64 11.93
N THR A 33 17.45 5.06 10.91
CA THR A 33 16.79 4.71 9.65
C THR A 33 15.62 3.76 9.90
N LEU A 34 15.86 2.65 10.59
CA LEU A 34 14.85 1.67 10.96
C LEU A 34 13.75 2.28 11.84
N GLY A 35 14.11 3.20 12.75
CA GLY A 35 13.16 3.96 13.55
C GLY A 35 12.18 4.78 12.69
N VAL A 36 12.70 5.54 11.72
CA VAL A 36 11.86 6.34 10.80
C VAL A 36 10.98 5.45 9.93
N LEU A 37 11.52 4.35 9.41
CA LEU A 37 10.72 3.39 8.64
C LEU A 37 9.61 2.77 9.51
N ALA A 38 9.89 2.43 10.78
CA ALA A 38 8.89 1.87 11.67
C ALA A 38 7.80 2.88 12.03
N LEU A 39 8.15 4.15 12.24
CA LEU A 39 7.19 5.23 12.45
C LEU A 39 6.15 5.27 11.31
N ASP A 40 6.62 5.24 10.06
CA ASP A 40 5.76 5.19 8.87
C ASP A 40 4.98 3.87 8.75
N LEU A 41 5.65 2.72 8.92
CA LEU A 41 5.06 1.42 8.67
C LEU A 41 4.00 1.03 9.72
N PHE A 42 4.23 1.31 11.00
CA PHE A 42 3.24 1.06 12.06
C PHE A 42 2.04 2.01 11.94
N GLY A 43 2.30 3.32 11.87
CA GLY A 43 1.24 4.31 11.74
C GLY A 43 0.42 4.09 10.47
N GLY A 44 1.10 3.80 9.36
CA GLY A 44 0.48 3.48 8.09
C GLY A 44 -0.28 2.15 8.08
N ALA A 45 0.20 1.10 8.77
CA ALA A 45 -0.55 -0.15 8.89
C ALA A 45 -1.95 0.08 9.50
N TYR A 46 -2.06 1.00 10.46
CA TYR A 46 -3.37 1.43 10.97
C TYR A 46 -4.12 2.33 9.97
N VAL A 47 -3.53 3.47 9.59
CA VAL A 47 -4.22 4.51 8.81
C VAL A 47 -4.69 3.98 7.45
N ASN A 48 -3.89 3.15 6.79
CA ASN A 48 -4.19 2.60 5.47
C ASN A 48 -5.34 1.60 5.48
N ASN A 49 -5.70 1.08 6.67
CA ASN A 49 -6.85 0.22 6.86
C ASN A 49 -8.11 1.00 7.30
N THR A 50 -8.06 2.33 7.40
CA THR A 50 -9.24 3.15 7.71
C THR A 50 -10.11 3.40 6.48
N ARG A 51 -11.43 3.53 6.68
CA ARG A 51 -12.39 3.87 5.62
C ARG A 51 -12.00 5.15 4.86
N ALA A 52 -11.51 6.16 5.57
CA ALA A 52 -11.12 7.43 4.96
C ALA A 52 -9.93 7.27 4.00
N CYS A 53 -8.90 6.53 4.41
CA CYS A 53 -7.73 6.29 3.56
C CYS A 53 -8.09 5.45 2.34
N VAL A 54 -8.86 4.37 2.52
CA VAL A 54 -9.30 3.52 1.40
C VAL A 54 -10.14 4.30 0.40
N ARG A 55 -11.08 5.14 0.86
CA ARG A 55 -11.87 6.01 -0.02
C ARG A 55 -11.01 6.98 -0.82
N TRP A 56 -9.98 7.56 -0.18
CA TRP A 56 -9.03 8.43 -0.87
C TRP A 56 -8.19 7.65 -1.87
N TYR A 57 -7.71 6.46 -1.50
CA TYR A 57 -6.88 5.61 -2.36
C TYR A 57 -7.65 5.14 -3.59
N GLU A 58 -8.93 4.76 -3.44
CA GLU A 58 -9.81 4.31 -4.54
C GLU A 58 -10.63 5.44 -5.18
N ARG A 59 -10.26 6.71 -4.96
CA ARG A 59 -11.00 7.86 -5.52
C ARG A 59 -11.01 7.86 -7.05
N ALA A 60 -11.97 8.56 -7.64
CA ALA A 60 -12.07 8.71 -9.08
C ALA A 60 -10.74 9.17 -9.70
N GLY A 61 -10.34 8.53 -10.80
CA GLY A 61 -9.05 8.77 -11.48
C GLY A 61 -7.87 7.93 -10.97
N GLN A 62 -8.05 7.07 -9.96
CA GLN A 62 -7.03 6.11 -9.53
C GLN A 62 -7.23 4.75 -10.22
N GLY A 63 -6.34 4.41 -11.15
CA GLY A 63 -6.37 3.17 -11.91
C GLY A 63 -5.30 2.17 -11.44
N ARG A 64 -5.13 1.08 -12.22
CA ARG A 64 -4.13 0.05 -11.93
C ARG A 64 -2.71 0.61 -11.93
N ARG A 65 -2.42 1.55 -12.83
CA ARG A 65 -1.09 2.17 -12.96
C ARG A 65 -0.76 3.00 -11.73
N GLU A 66 -1.68 3.83 -11.27
CA GLU A 66 -1.49 4.70 -10.11
C GLU A 66 -1.24 3.87 -8.85
N HIS A 67 -1.98 2.76 -8.68
CA HIS A 67 -1.78 1.84 -7.56
C HIS A 67 -0.43 1.11 -7.61
N LEU A 68 0.01 0.69 -8.80
CA LEU A 68 1.31 0.04 -8.98
C LEU A 68 2.47 1.01 -8.79
N VAL A 69 2.36 2.24 -9.28
CA VAL A 69 3.36 3.29 -9.05
C VAL A 69 3.45 3.60 -7.55
N PHE A 70 2.30 3.73 -6.87
CA PHE A 70 2.27 3.90 -5.42
C PHE A 70 3.01 2.75 -4.71
N ALA A 71 2.71 1.50 -5.06
CA ALA A 71 3.40 0.33 -4.50
C ALA A 71 4.92 0.36 -4.78
N ALA A 72 5.33 0.69 -6.02
CA ALA A 72 6.73 0.77 -6.41
C ALA A 72 7.53 1.82 -5.63
N CYS A 73 6.90 2.92 -5.19
CA CYS A 73 7.57 3.92 -4.35
C CYS A 73 7.92 3.39 -2.94
N HIS A 74 7.41 2.23 -2.52
CA HIS A 74 7.67 1.67 -1.18
C HIS A 74 8.95 0.83 -1.15
N LEU A 75 10.09 1.52 -1.25
CA LEU A 75 11.43 0.94 -1.24
C LEU A 75 11.92 0.46 0.14
N HIS A 76 11.05 0.48 1.15
CA HIS A 76 11.34 0.02 2.52
C HIS A 76 12.12 -1.31 2.61
N PRO A 77 11.77 -2.39 1.87
CA PRO A 77 12.50 -3.64 1.97
C PRO A 77 13.96 -3.53 1.53
N LEU A 78 14.24 -2.68 0.53
CA LEU A 78 15.60 -2.43 0.05
C LEU A 78 16.42 -1.68 1.10
N ILE A 79 15.80 -0.71 1.77
CA ILE A 79 16.47 0.04 2.84
C ILE A 79 16.78 -0.87 4.03
N VAL A 80 15.81 -1.69 4.49
CA VAL A 80 16.02 -2.66 5.57
C VAL A 80 17.08 -3.71 5.19
N GLY A 81 17.05 -4.18 3.94
CA GLY A 81 18.07 -5.06 3.38
C GLY A 81 19.47 -4.44 3.45
N ALA A 82 19.61 -3.19 2.98
CA ALA A 82 20.87 -2.45 2.98
C ALA A 82 21.39 -2.17 4.40
N THR A 83 20.52 -1.82 5.37
CA THR A 83 20.93 -1.61 6.76
C THR A 83 21.47 -2.89 7.40
N GLY A 84 20.78 -4.03 7.19
CA GLY A 84 21.25 -5.32 7.71
C GLY A 84 22.59 -5.74 7.09
N GLN A 85 22.79 -5.47 5.80
CA GLN A 85 24.06 -5.76 5.14
C GLN A 85 25.20 -4.86 5.62
N ARG A 86 24.93 -3.56 5.79
CA ARG A 86 25.89 -2.59 6.33
C ARG A 86 26.39 -2.98 7.71
N ASP A 87 25.50 -3.44 8.58
CA ASP A 87 25.82 -3.73 9.98
C ASP A 87 26.30 -5.18 10.19
N GLY A 88 26.51 -5.95 9.11
CA GLY A 88 27.01 -7.32 9.18
C GLY A 88 25.97 -8.34 9.68
N GLU A 89 24.70 -7.97 9.78
CA GLU A 89 23.61 -8.88 10.14
C GLU A 89 23.37 -9.94 9.05
N ARG A 90 23.65 -9.59 7.78
CA ARG A 90 23.36 -10.44 6.62
C ARG A 90 24.28 -10.17 5.44
N ASP A 91 24.82 -11.21 4.83
CA ASP A 91 25.76 -11.06 3.70
C ASP A 91 25.09 -10.52 2.44
N ASN A 92 23.86 -10.94 2.15
CA ASN A 92 23.14 -10.57 0.93
C ASN A 92 21.81 -9.85 1.22
N GLY A 93 21.91 -8.76 1.98
CA GLY A 93 20.74 -7.97 2.37
C GLY A 93 20.00 -7.33 1.21
N MET A 94 20.69 -6.99 0.12
CA MET A 94 20.03 -6.48 -1.07
C MET A 94 19.15 -7.52 -1.77
N ALA A 95 19.62 -8.77 -1.92
CA ALA A 95 18.78 -9.83 -2.49
C ALA A 95 17.56 -10.10 -1.61
N TRP A 96 17.74 -10.14 -0.28
CA TRP A 96 16.62 -10.26 0.66
C TRP A 96 15.58 -9.14 0.45
N GLY A 97 16.04 -7.88 0.35
CA GLY A 97 15.17 -6.74 0.12
C GLY A 97 14.44 -6.83 -1.22
N LEU A 98 15.14 -7.25 -2.29
CA LEU A 98 14.56 -7.43 -3.62
C LEU A 98 13.47 -8.50 -3.64
N VAL A 99 13.63 -9.60 -2.90
CA VAL A 99 12.61 -10.64 -2.81
C VAL A 99 11.34 -10.12 -2.13
N HIS A 100 11.45 -9.40 -1.02
CA HIS A 100 10.30 -8.77 -0.36
C HIS A 100 9.62 -7.72 -1.25
N TYR A 101 10.41 -6.87 -1.90
CA TYR A 101 9.92 -5.84 -2.82
C TYR A 101 9.18 -6.45 -4.02
N GLY A 102 9.79 -7.45 -4.67
CA GLY A 102 9.20 -8.17 -5.79
C GLY A 102 7.90 -8.88 -5.41
N TYR A 103 7.88 -9.54 -4.25
CA TYR A 103 6.67 -10.18 -3.73
C TYR A 103 5.55 -9.16 -3.50
N MET A 104 5.84 -8.01 -2.88
CA MET A 104 4.84 -6.97 -2.64
C MET A 104 4.30 -6.39 -3.96
N LEU A 105 5.17 -6.11 -4.94
CA LEU A 105 4.74 -5.61 -6.24
C LEU A 105 3.87 -6.62 -6.99
N LEU A 106 4.30 -7.88 -7.03
CA LEU A 106 3.54 -8.95 -7.68
C LEU A 106 2.19 -9.17 -6.97
N GLY A 107 2.20 -9.19 -5.64
CA GLY A 107 0.98 -9.30 -4.85
C GLY A 107 0.01 -8.15 -5.13
N THR A 108 0.50 -6.92 -5.21
CA THR A 108 -0.30 -5.76 -5.61
C THR A 108 -0.87 -5.95 -7.00
N ALA A 109 -0.06 -6.33 -7.99
CA ALA A 109 -0.52 -6.58 -9.36
C ALA A 109 -1.62 -7.65 -9.43
N VAL A 110 -1.44 -8.76 -8.72
CA VAL A 110 -2.44 -9.84 -8.63
C VAL A 110 -3.75 -9.32 -8.02
N ILE A 111 -3.70 -8.63 -6.89
CA ILE A 111 -4.89 -8.07 -6.24
C ILE A 111 -5.63 -7.11 -7.18
N ARG A 112 -4.90 -6.25 -7.90
CA ARG A 112 -5.50 -5.29 -8.85
C ARG A 112 -6.01 -5.93 -10.15
N ALA A 113 -5.51 -7.11 -10.51
CA ALA A 113 -6.03 -7.88 -11.64
C ALA A 113 -7.39 -8.53 -11.34
N PHE A 114 -7.67 -8.85 -10.07
CA PHE A 114 -8.88 -9.56 -9.63
C PHE A 114 -9.72 -8.74 -8.62
N PRO A 115 -10.36 -7.63 -9.04
CA PRO A 115 -11.06 -6.73 -8.13
C PRO A 115 -12.16 -7.40 -7.30
N ALA A 116 -12.90 -8.36 -7.87
CA ALA A 116 -13.93 -9.12 -7.15
C ALA A 116 -13.38 -9.97 -5.99
N ARG A 117 -12.09 -10.32 -6.02
CA ARG A 117 -11.42 -11.17 -5.01
C ARG A 117 -10.39 -10.40 -4.18
N ARG A 118 -10.32 -9.07 -4.33
CA ARG A 118 -9.21 -8.26 -3.81
C ARG A 118 -8.99 -8.41 -2.31
N ARG A 119 -10.06 -8.55 -1.52
CA ARG A 119 -10.00 -8.70 -0.05
C ARG A 119 -9.41 -10.03 0.38
N GLY A 120 -9.93 -11.13 -0.19
CA GLY A 120 -9.42 -12.48 0.08
C GLY A 120 -7.97 -12.63 -0.38
N LEU A 121 -7.66 -12.12 -1.57
CA LEU A 121 -6.28 -12.10 -2.08
C LEU A 121 -5.36 -11.23 -1.20
N GLY A 122 -5.83 -10.08 -0.73
CA GLY A 122 -5.09 -9.23 0.20
C GLY A 122 -4.69 -9.96 1.48
N ALA A 123 -5.66 -10.57 2.16
CA ALA A 123 -5.39 -11.34 3.37
C ALA A 123 -4.45 -12.52 3.11
N MET A 124 -4.70 -13.29 2.04
CA MET A 124 -3.87 -14.44 1.66
C MET A 124 -2.43 -14.03 1.33
N LEU A 125 -2.24 -12.99 0.52
CA LEU A 125 -0.91 -12.52 0.11
C LEU A 125 -0.18 -11.82 1.24
N THR A 126 -0.88 -11.13 2.15
CA THR A 126 -0.28 -10.64 3.40
C THR A 126 0.24 -11.81 4.23
N ALA A 127 -0.57 -12.85 4.46
CA ALA A 127 -0.14 -14.05 5.19
C ALA A 127 1.07 -14.74 4.49
N GLY A 128 1.02 -14.88 3.17
CA GLY A 128 2.13 -15.41 2.38
C GLY A 128 3.40 -14.57 2.51
N GLY A 129 3.29 -13.24 2.63
CA GLY A 129 4.44 -12.37 2.89
C GLY A 129 5.07 -12.60 4.27
N LEU A 130 4.25 -12.88 5.29
CA LEU A 130 4.76 -13.24 6.63
C LEU A 130 5.46 -14.61 6.63
N VAL A 131 4.94 -15.56 5.85
CA VAL A 131 5.58 -16.86 5.64
C VAL A 131 6.90 -16.69 4.89
N LEU A 132 6.91 -15.87 3.84
CA LEU A 132 8.12 -15.54 3.08
C LEU A 132 9.21 -14.96 4.00
N ASP A 133 8.86 -13.99 4.85
CA ASP A 133 9.79 -13.41 5.84
C ASP A 133 10.36 -14.45 6.80
N ALA A 134 9.51 -15.37 7.28
CA ALA A 134 9.96 -16.46 8.15
C ALA A 134 10.92 -17.42 7.42
N VAL A 135 10.66 -17.73 6.14
CA VAL A 135 11.49 -18.62 5.32
C VAL A 135 12.82 -17.99 4.93
N LEU A 136 12.84 -16.69 4.63
CA LEU A 136 14.06 -15.96 4.25
C LEU A 136 14.97 -15.65 5.46
N GLY A 137 14.50 -15.89 6.68
CA GLY A 137 15.16 -15.45 7.89
C GLY A 137 14.79 -14.00 8.21
N ARG A 138 14.10 -13.83 9.34
CA ARG A 138 13.68 -12.51 9.83
C ARG A 138 14.90 -11.66 10.17
N SER A 139 14.79 -10.35 9.94
CA SER A 139 15.81 -9.43 10.43
C SER A 139 15.81 -9.39 11.96
N ALA A 140 16.97 -9.53 12.57
CA ALA A 140 17.17 -9.35 14.01
C ALA A 140 17.04 -7.88 14.41
N ALA A 141 17.53 -6.95 13.56
CA ALA A 141 17.41 -5.51 13.80
C ALA A 141 15.99 -4.99 13.52
N ALA A 142 15.28 -5.60 12.55
CA ALA A 142 13.93 -5.21 12.15
C ALA A 142 12.91 -6.39 12.16
N PRO A 143 12.69 -7.07 13.30
CA PRO A 143 11.76 -8.20 13.39
C PRO A 143 10.31 -7.78 13.18
N TRP A 144 10.04 -6.47 13.22
CA TRP A 144 8.72 -5.90 12.96
C TRP A 144 8.38 -5.70 11.49
N PHE A 145 9.38 -5.81 10.61
CA PHE A 145 9.27 -5.30 9.26
C PHE A 145 8.11 -5.94 8.49
N ALA A 146 8.10 -7.27 8.34
CA ALA A 146 7.10 -7.95 7.52
C ALA A 146 5.67 -7.80 8.07
N TRP A 147 5.50 -7.87 9.40
CA TRP A 147 4.17 -7.76 10.01
C TRP A 147 3.57 -6.36 9.93
N THR A 148 4.37 -5.33 9.65
CA THR A 148 3.86 -3.98 9.40
C THR A 148 3.77 -3.65 7.92
N TYR A 149 4.79 -4.02 7.16
CA TYR A 149 4.89 -3.76 5.72
C TYR A 149 3.76 -4.41 4.92
N TYR A 150 3.51 -5.70 5.11
CA TYR A 150 2.49 -6.41 4.33
C TYR A 150 1.05 -6.02 4.66
N PRO A 151 0.66 -5.84 5.94
CA PRO A 151 -0.66 -5.32 6.25
C PRO A 151 -0.88 -3.87 5.78
N LYS A 152 0.16 -3.03 5.81
CA LYS A 152 0.08 -1.66 5.30
C LYS A 152 -0.22 -1.61 3.80
N LEU A 153 0.50 -2.42 3.00
CA LEU A 153 0.46 -2.31 1.55
C LEU A 153 -0.50 -3.28 0.87
N LEU A 154 -0.47 -4.57 1.23
CA LEU A 154 -1.30 -5.57 0.55
C LEU A 154 -2.72 -5.58 1.12
N LEU A 155 -2.85 -5.68 2.45
CA LEU A 155 -4.16 -5.71 3.10
C LEU A 155 -4.84 -4.32 3.08
N GLY A 156 -4.11 -3.27 3.43
CA GLY A 156 -4.60 -1.89 3.45
C GLY A 156 -4.85 -1.34 2.04
N HIS A 157 -3.78 -0.99 1.33
CA HIS A 157 -3.90 -0.30 0.04
C HIS A 157 -4.38 -1.20 -1.10
N ALA A 158 -3.64 -2.25 -1.44
CA ALA A 158 -3.92 -3.02 -2.65
C ALA A 158 -5.32 -3.66 -2.61
N ALA A 159 -5.71 -4.23 -1.47
CA ALA A 159 -7.00 -4.86 -1.26
C ALA A 159 -8.13 -3.90 -0.86
N GLY A 160 -7.80 -2.65 -0.52
CA GLY A 160 -8.77 -1.67 -0.05
C GLY A 160 -9.34 -2.01 1.33
N SER A 161 -8.55 -2.65 2.21
CA SER A 161 -8.91 -3.17 3.54
C SER A 161 -10.08 -4.17 3.54
N LEU A 162 -10.47 -4.65 4.73
CA LEU A 162 -11.63 -5.54 4.92
C LEU A 162 -12.99 -4.82 4.84
N TRP A 163 -13.04 -3.51 4.57
CA TRP A 163 -14.32 -2.77 4.44
C TRP A 163 -15.08 -3.17 3.17
N PRO A 164 -16.37 -3.52 3.23
CA PRO A 164 -17.20 -3.75 2.04
C PRO A 164 -17.34 -2.49 1.17
N ASP A 165 -17.51 -2.67 -0.15
CA ASP A 165 -17.53 -1.57 -1.13
C ASP A 165 -18.65 -0.55 -0.88
N GLU A 166 -19.78 -1.05 -0.39
CA GLU A 166 -20.95 -0.28 0.02
C GLU A 166 -20.60 0.80 1.07
N TYR A 167 -19.68 0.49 1.99
CA TYR A 167 -19.24 1.43 3.03
C TYR A 167 -18.20 2.45 2.55
N LEU A 168 -17.63 2.24 1.36
CA LEU A 168 -16.64 3.12 0.75
C LEU A 168 -17.32 4.14 -0.17
N GLY A 169 -18.55 3.88 -0.62
CA GLY A 169 -19.30 4.79 -1.49
C GLY A 169 -18.67 4.95 -2.89
N VAL A 170 -17.84 3.98 -3.30
CA VAL A 170 -17.16 3.97 -4.61
C VAL A 170 -18.18 3.78 -5.75
N ASP A 171 -19.27 3.07 -5.47
CA ASP A 171 -20.34 2.77 -6.43
C ASP A 171 -21.04 4.03 -6.96
N ARG A 172 -21.11 5.10 -6.14
CA ARG A 172 -21.68 6.40 -6.57
C ARG A 172 -20.82 7.12 -7.60
N TRP A 173 -19.51 6.87 -7.62
CA TRP A 173 -18.58 7.52 -8.56
C TRP A 173 -18.63 6.88 -9.94
N VAL A 174 -18.78 5.55 -10.01
CA VAL A 174 -18.93 4.84 -11.29
C VAL A 174 -20.27 5.19 -11.96
N ALA A 175 -21.35 5.33 -11.18
CA ALA A 175 -22.66 5.77 -11.69
C ALA A 175 -22.60 7.22 -12.20
N SER A 176 -22.08 8.16 -11.41
CA SER A 176 -21.94 9.57 -11.81
C SER A 176 -21.06 9.77 -13.05
N THR A 177 -20.02 8.97 -13.23
CA THR A 177 -19.15 9.07 -14.41
C THR A 177 -19.87 8.54 -15.66
N ARG A 178 -20.68 7.48 -15.54
CA ARG A 178 -21.51 6.98 -16.64
C ARG A 178 -22.60 7.98 -17.03
N ASP A 179 -23.24 8.61 -16.07
CA ASP A 179 -24.31 9.60 -16.32
C ASP A 179 -23.75 10.88 -16.97
N THR A 180 -22.56 11.32 -16.54
CA THR A 180 -21.87 12.46 -17.17
C THR A 180 -21.44 12.15 -18.60
N VAL A 181 -20.83 10.99 -18.85
CA VAL A 181 -20.41 10.59 -20.21
C VAL A 181 -21.62 10.37 -21.12
N TYR A 182 -22.71 9.79 -20.62
CA TYR A 182 -23.94 9.58 -21.38
C TYR A 182 -24.65 10.91 -21.72
N SER A 183 -24.73 11.83 -20.76
CA SER A 183 -25.35 13.15 -20.99
C SER A 183 -24.52 14.03 -21.93
N GLU A 184 -23.19 13.93 -21.91
CA GLU A 184 -22.32 14.67 -22.82
C GLU A 184 -22.35 14.08 -24.24
N SER A 185 -22.48 12.75 -24.38
CA SER A 185 -22.68 12.11 -25.69
C SER A 185 -24.03 12.51 -26.31
N MET A 186 -25.10 12.60 -25.51
CA MET A 186 -26.42 13.04 -26.00
C MET A 186 -26.45 14.52 -26.41
N ARG A 187 -25.75 15.41 -25.70
CA ARG A 187 -25.63 16.83 -26.13
C ARG A 187 -24.88 16.95 -27.45
N ARG A 188 -23.78 16.22 -27.63
CA ARG A 188 -23.01 16.24 -28.89
C ARG A 188 -23.78 15.70 -30.10
N THR A 189 -24.74 14.80 -29.90
CA THR A 189 -25.63 14.37 -30.98
C THR A 189 -26.69 15.41 -31.33
N HIS A 190 -27.06 16.29 -30.40
CA HIS A 190 -28.11 17.30 -30.61
C HIS A 190 -27.58 18.61 -31.21
N ASP A 191 -26.30 18.92 -31.00
CA ASP A 191 -25.63 20.13 -31.53
C ASP A 191 -24.91 19.91 -32.87
N ARG A 192 -25.12 18.77 -33.55
CA ARG A 192 -24.60 18.62 -34.92
C ARG A 192 -25.46 19.47 -35.86
N PRO A 193 -24.90 20.48 -36.53
CA PRO A 193 -25.64 21.21 -37.55
C PRO A 193 -26.09 20.22 -38.62
N SER A 194 -27.38 20.30 -38.95
CA SER A 194 -27.95 19.50 -40.03
C SER A 194 -27.21 19.82 -41.34
N PRO A 195 -26.88 18.83 -42.18
CA PRO A 195 -26.07 19.03 -43.40
C PRO A 195 -26.68 19.99 -44.42
N ASP A 196 -27.94 20.41 -44.23
CA ASP A 196 -28.74 21.23 -45.12
C ASP A 196 -28.69 22.74 -44.81
N GLY A 197 -27.98 23.18 -43.76
CA GLY A 197 -27.69 24.60 -43.55
C GLY A 197 -28.90 25.50 -43.27
N THR A 198 -30.08 24.94 -42.99
CA THR A 198 -31.24 25.72 -42.60
C THR A 198 -31.25 25.93 -41.09
N LEU A 199 -30.95 27.16 -40.67
CA LEU A 199 -31.15 27.65 -39.31
C LEU A 199 -32.65 27.54 -38.95
N ARG A 200 -32.97 26.84 -37.86
CA ARG A 200 -34.24 26.97 -37.13
C ARG A 200 -34.02 27.80 -35.88
#